data_AF-A0A949AKK5-F1
#
_entry.id   AF-A0A949AKK5-F1
#
_cell.length_a   1.000
_cell.length_b   1.000
_cell.length_c   1.000
_cell.angle_alpha   90.00
_cell.angle_beta   90.00
_cell.angle_gamma   90.00
#
_symmetry.space_group_name_H-M   'P 1'
#
loop_
_entity.id
_entity.type
_entity.pdbx_description
1 polymer ?
#
loop_
_entity_poly.entity_id
_entity_poly.type
_entity_poly.pdbx_seq_one_letter_code
_entity_poly.pdbx_strand_id
1 'polypeptide(L)'
;MVRQIIDFFAARKEPGGEAVRWMLVTLAVSLMPLWGSIIIFLLLKQSFDWGTFTNKAEFAIYAASYLGSSSYIITKNFKRKNFPLRPWFSISILVTLITVVICFAVVYVNNCNTSPSPLNLIFLRNITLVAFAISLLLAFMTFVEDLVLINFNFQAVEGEQFRKLNDDFDNLQGGK
;
A
#
# COMPACT_ATOMS: atom_id res chain seq x y z
N MET A 1 -4.98 -7.84 23.51
CA MET A 1 -4.64 -7.52 22.11
C MET A 1 -4.47 -6.01 21.88
N VAL A 2 -5.52 -5.18 21.82
CA VAL A 2 -5.38 -3.72 21.57
C VAL A 2 -4.37 -3.02 22.50
N ARG A 3 -4.41 -3.31 23.81
CA ARG A 3 -3.46 -2.71 24.78
C ARG A 3 -2.00 -3.07 24.50
N GLN A 4 -1.70 -4.33 24.18
CA GLN A 4 -0.35 -4.78 23.79
C GLN A 4 0.14 -4.14 22.49
N ILE A 5 -0.76 -3.81 21.56
CA ILE A 5 -0.41 -3.07 20.33
C ILE A 5 -0.01 -1.63 20.70
N ILE A 6 -0.76 -0.97 21.57
CA ILE A 6 -0.44 0.38 22.08
C ILE A 6 0.89 0.38 22.85
N ASP A 7 1.08 -0.56 23.77
CA ASP A 7 2.30 -0.68 24.58
C ASP A 7 3.54 -0.99 23.70
N PHE A 8 3.37 -1.78 22.63
CA PHE A 8 4.43 -2.06 21.64
C PHE A 8 4.80 -0.81 20.81
N PHE A 9 3.81 0.01 20.41
CA PHE A 9 4.06 1.29 19.74
C PHE A 9 4.74 2.32 20.67
N ALA A 10 4.40 2.32 21.96
CA ALA A 10 5.01 3.22 22.94
C ALA A 10 6.48 2.91 23.26
N ALA A 11 6.92 1.66 23.05
CA ALA A 11 8.25 1.19 23.42
C ALA A 11 9.36 1.46 22.36
N ARG A 12 9.03 2.01 21.18
CA ARG A 12 9.99 2.15 20.07
C ARG A 12 10.06 3.56 19.47
N LYS A 13 11.30 3.99 19.22
CA LYS A 13 11.62 5.04 18.26
C LYS A 13 11.81 4.43 16.86
N GLU A 14 11.11 4.83 15.80
CA GLU A 14 9.79 5.47 15.72
C GLU A 14 9.04 4.79 14.55
N PRO A 15 8.42 3.60 14.74
CA PRO A 15 7.94 2.79 13.61
C PRO A 15 6.84 3.48 12.78
N GLY A 16 6.05 4.37 13.41
CA GLY A 16 5.11 5.23 12.69
C GLY A 16 5.80 6.28 11.81
N GLY A 17 6.95 6.82 12.22
CA GLY A 17 7.70 7.83 11.47
C GLY A 17 8.26 7.28 10.16
N GLU A 18 8.80 6.06 10.18
CA GLU A 18 9.26 5.37 8.97
C GLU A 18 8.10 5.03 8.03
N ALA A 19 6.97 4.53 8.57
CA ALA A 19 5.77 4.25 7.78
C ALA A 19 5.16 5.52 7.14
N VAL A 20 5.10 6.64 7.87
CA VAL A 20 4.63 7.93 7.33
C VAL A 20 5.59 8.45 6.26
N ARG A 21 6.91 8.37 6.48
CA ARG A 21 7.92 8.75 5.48
C ARG A 21 7.78 7.91 4.21
N TRP A 22 7.64 6.59 4.34
CA TRP A 22 7.41 5.68 3.22
C TRP A 22 6.12 6.03 2.47
N MET A 23 5.02 6.29 3.18
CA MET A 23 3.74 6.68 2.58
C MET A 23 3.85 8.00 1.82
N LEU A 24 4.48 9.03 2.39
CA LEU A 24 4.67 10.34 1.75
C LEU A 24 5.54 10.25 0.49
N VAL A 25 6.65 9.51 0.55
CA VAL A 25 7.52 9.27 -0.63
C VAL A 25 6.76 8.48 -1.70
N THR A 26 6.07 7.41 -1.32
CA THR A 26 5.30 6.59 -2.26
C THR A 26 4.15 7.39 -2.88
N LEU A 27 3.48 8.27 -2.13
CA LEU A 27 2.44 9.18 -2.64
C LEU A 27 3.00 10.21 -3.62
N ALA A 28 4.13 10.85 -3.27
CA ALA A 28 4.77 11.83 -4.16
C ALA A 28 5.23 11.19 -5.48
N VAL A 29 5.83 10.00 -5.42
CA VAL A 29 6.32 9.26 -6.59
C VAL A 29 5.17 8.63 -7.39
N SER A 30 4.14 8.08 -6.75
CA SER A 30 3.00 7.49 -7.48
C SER A 30 2.23 8.53 -8.28
N LEU A 31 2.14 9.76 -7.78
CA LEU A 31 1.54 10.91 -8.48
C LEU A 31 2.46 11.55 -9.54
N MET A 32 3.64 10.98 -9.83
CA MET A 32 4.56 11.51 -10.86
C MET A 32 3.92 11.70 -12.26
N PRO A 33 2.99 10.86 -12.76
CA PRO A 33 2.30 11.13 -14.02
C PRO A 33 1.41 12.39 -13.95
N LEU A 34 0.78 12.66 -12.81
CA LEU A 34 0.00 13.87 -12.55
C LEU A 34 0.92 15.10 -12.45
N TRP A 35 2.03 15.01 -11.71
CA TRP A 35 3.03 16.08 -11.63
C TRP A 35 3.64 16.42 -13.01
N GLY A 36 4.04 15.41 -13.77
CA GLY A 36 4.56 15.56 -15.13
C GLY A 36 3.54 16.22 -16.06
N SER A 37 2.27 15.84 -15.95
CA SER A 37 1.20 16.49 -16.71
C SER A 37 1.04 17.97 -16.34
N ILE A 38 1.00 18.32 -15.05
CA ILE A 38 0.95 19.72 -14.61
C ILE A 38 2.13 20.53 -15.16
N ILE A 39 3.35 19.97 -15.13
CA ILE A 39 4.55 20.61 -15.69
C ILE A 39 4.38 20.87 -17.19
N ILE A 40 3.83 19.92 -17.96
CA ILE A 40 3.54 20.09 -19.38
C ILE A 40 2.53 21.22 -19.62
N PHE A 41 1.42 21.27 -18.87
CA PHE A 41 0.44 22.37 -18.97
C PHE A 41 1.07 23.74 -18.69
N LEU A 42 1.94 23.84 -17.67
CA LEU A 42 2.67 25.07 -17.33
C LEU A 42 3.64 25.49 -18.44
N LEU A 43 4.40 24.55 -19.01
CA LEU A 43 5.32 24.82 -20.13
C LEU A 43 4.59 25.29 -21.39
N LEU A 44 3.41 24.73 -21.67
CA LEU A 44 2.54 25.12 -22.77
C LEU A 44 1.70 26.38 -22.50
N LYS A 45 1.81 26.98 -21.30
CA LYS A 45 0.99 28.10 -20.82
C LYS A 45 -0.53 27.86 -20.93
N GLN A 46 -0.95 26.60 -20.85
CA GLN A 46 -2.35 26.22 -20.89
C GLN A 46 -2.94 26.20 -19.49
N SER A 47 -4.14 26.78 -19.32
CA SER A 47 -4.94 26.59 -18.11
C SER A 47 -5.37 25.12 -18.02
N PHE A 48 -5.05 24.45 -16.91
CA PHE A 48 -5.60 23.14 -16.60
C PHE A 48 -6.78 23.26 -15.64
N ASP A 49 -7.73 22.33 -15.74
CA ASP A 49 -8.76 22.10 -14.73
C ASP A 49 -8.45 20.81 -13.96
N TRP A 50 -8.77 20.77 -12.66
CA TRP A 50 -8.66 19.54 -11.86
C TRP A 50 -9.58 18.43 -12.39
N GLY A 51 -10.68 18.77 -13.06
CA GLY A 51 -11.51 17.82 -13.79
C GLY A 51 -10.75 17.05 -14.87
N THR A 52 -9.74 17.63 -15.51
CA THR A 52 -8.95 16.97 -16.57
C THR A 52 -8.27 15.69 -16.07
N PHE A 53 -7.75 15.68 -14.84
CA PHE A 53 -7.06 14.55 -14.21
C PHE A 53 -7.99 13.63 -13.39
N THR A 54 -9.16 14.14 -12.98
CA THR A 54 -10.02 13.44 -12.00
C THR A 54 -11.26 12.80 -12.63
N ASN A 55 -11.76 13.31 -13.75
CA ASN A 55 -13.06 12.88 -14.31
C ASN A 55 -13.01 11.55 -15.08
N LYS A 56 -11.84 11.07 -15.51
CA LYS A 56 -11.68 9.87 -16.36
C LYS A 56 -11.39 8.58 -15.60
N ALA A 57 -11.75 8.51 -14.31
CA ALA A 57 -11.42 7.40 -13.42
C ALA A 57 -9.91 7.12 -13.26
N GLU A 58 -9.02 8.08 -13.55
CA GLU A 58 -7.57 7.87 -13.55
C GLU A 58 -7.07 7.39 -12.18
N PHE A 59 -7.66 7.91 -11.09
CA PHE A 59 -7.44 7.49 -9.70
C PHE A 59 -7.68 6.00 -9.44
N ALA A 60 -8.45 5.30 -10.27
CA ALA A 60 -8.63 3.85 -10.20
C ALA A 60 -7.31 3.09 -10.50
N ILE A 61 -6.47 3.61 -11.40
CA ILE A 61 -5.17 3.00 -11.77
C ILE A 61 -4.16 3.15 -10.63
N TYR A 62 -4.09 4.35 -10.03
CA TYR A 62 -3.26 4.57 -8.84
C TYR A 62 -3.74 3.69 -7.68
N ALA A 63 -5.06 3.56 -7.48
CA ALA A 63 -5.62 2.66 -6.47
C ALA A 63 -5.22 1.19 -6.70
N ALA A 64 -5.31 0.69 -7.94
CA ALA A 64 -4.87 -0.66 -8.30
C ALA A 64 -3.39 -0.91 -7.96
N SER A 65 -2.53 0.11 -8.16
CA SER A 65 -1.09 0.01 -7.86
C SER A 65 -0.82 -0.16 -6.35
N TYR A 66 -1.52 0.60 -5.50
CA TYR A 66 -1.45 0.45 -4.04
C TYR A 66 -2.03 -0.88 -3.56
N LEU A 67 -3.15 -1.34 -4.13
CA LEU A 67 -3.74 -2.64 -3.81
C LEU A 67 -2.82 -3.80 -4.22
N GLY A 68 -2.14 -3.70 -5.36
CA GLY A 68 -1.18 -4.70 -5.84
C GLY A 68 0.01 -4.89 -4.90
N SER A 69 0.65 -3.80 -4.48
CA SER A 69 1.75 -3.84 -3.50
C SER A 69 1.29 -4.38 -2.13
N SER A 70 0.13 -3.94 -1.65
CA SER A 70 -0.48 -4.44 -0.40
C SER A 70 -0.75 -5.95 -0.45
N SER A 71 -1.30 -6.43 -1.57
CA SER A 71 -1.58 -7.85 -1.81
C SER A 71 -0.30 -8.69 -1.82
N TYR A 72 0.77 -8.18 -2.42
CA TYR A 72 2.09 -8.83 -2.38
C TYR A 72 2.64 -8.96 -0.95
N ILE A 73 2.57 -7.91 -0.13
CA ILE A 73 3.02 -7.94 1.28
C ILE A 73 2.25 -9.00 2.08
N ILE A 74 0.93 -9.07 1.90
CA ILE A 74 0.06 -10.04 2.58
C ILE A 74 0.39 -11.48 2.16
N THR A 75 0.53 -11.73 0.85
CA THR A 75 0.75 -13.07 0.28
C THR A 75 2.16 -13.58 0.52
N LYS A 76 3.20 -12.74 0.40
CA LYS A 76 4.59 -13.07 0.76
C LYS A 76 4.69 -13.61 2.19
N ASN A 77 3.94 -13.03 3.11
CA ASN A 77 3.93 -13.42 4.52
C ASN A 77 2.98 -14.59 4.85
N PHE A 78 2.35 -15.25 3.88
CA PHE A 78 1.26 -16.23 4.14
C PHE A 78 1.65 -17.32 5.16
N LYS A 79 2.88 -17.84 5.09
CA LYS A 79 3.39 -18.87 6.01
C LYS A 79 3.68 -18.38 7.45
N ARG A 80 3.76 -17.06 7.68
CA ARG A 80 3.95 -16.49 9.03
C ARG A 80 2.60 -16.40 9.75
N LYS A 81 2.47 -17.04 10.91
CA LYS A 81 1.23 -17.13 11.72
C LYS A 81 0.77 -15.79 12.34
N ASN A 82 1.64 -14.78 12.42
CA ASN A 82 1.45 -13.62 13.30
C ASN A 82 0.72 -12.41 12.68
N PHE A 83 -0.12 -12.61 11.66
CA PHE A 83 -0.85 -11.51 10.99
C PHE A 83 -2.37 -11.64 11.30
N PRO A 84 -2.84 -11.16 12.47
CA PRO A 84 -4.17 -11.48 13.00
C PRO A 84 -5.33 -10.93 12.16
N LEU A 85 -5.12 -9.80 11.46
CA LEU A 85 -6.15 -9.15 10.65
C LEU A 85 -6.11 -9.55 9.16
N ARG A 86 -5.30 -10.55 8.79
CA ARG A 86 -5.06 -10.91 7.38
C ARG A 86 -6.34 -11.15 6.57
N PRO A 87 -7.35 -11.92 7.06
CA PRO A 87 -8.56 -12.16 6.28
C PRO A 87 -9.30 -10.86 5.96
N TRP A 88 -9.35 -9.93 6.92
CA TRP A 88 -10.01 -8.63 6.74
C TRP A 88 -9.28 -7.77 5.72
N PHE A 89 -7.95 -7.63 5.81
CA PHE A 89 -7.18 -6.90 4.80
C PHE A 89 -7.30 -7.51 3.40
N SER A 90 -7.24 -8.84 3.27
CA SER A 90 -7.46 -9.54 2.00
C SER A 90 -8.85 -9.28 1.42
N ILE A 91 -9.90 -9.31 2.25
CA ILE A 91 -11.29 -9.02 1.82
C ILE A 91 -11.42 -7.55 1.40
N SER A 92 -10.90 -6.60 2.19
CA SER A 92 -10.94 -5.17 1.86
C SER A 92 -10.20 -4.85 0.56
N ILE A 93 -9.04 -5.48 0.33
CA ILE A 93 -8.30 -5.35 -0.93
C ILE A 93 -9.10 -5.94 -2.09
N LEU A 94 -9.67 -7.14 -1.94
CA LEU A 94 -10.46 -7.80 -2.99
C LEU A 94 -11.70 -6.96 -3.36
N VAL A 95 -12.45 -6.47 -2.38
CA VAL A 95 -13.63 -5.62 -2.59
C VAL A 95 -13.23 -4.33 -3.31
N THR A 96 -12.19 -3.63 -2.83
CA THR A 96 -11.73 -2.37 -3.44
C THR A 96 -11.20 -2.59 -4.86
N LEU A 97 -10.51 -3.71 -5.11
CA LEU A 97 -10.03 -4.10 -6.44
C LEU A 97 -11.19 -4.39 -7.39
N ILE A 98 -12.23 -5.09 -6.94
CA ILE A 98 -13.46 -5.32 -7.74
C ILE A 98 -14.14 -3.99 -8.07
N THR A 99 -14.27 -3.06 -7.11
CA THR A 99 -14.81 -1.72 -7.35
C THR A 99 -13.99 -0.96 -8.40
N VAL A 100 -12.66 -0.98 -8.31
CA VAL A 100 -11.73 -0.37 -9.26
C VAL A 100 -11.89 -0.97 -10.67
N VAL A 101 -11.95 -2.30 -10.78
CA VAL A 101 -12.15 -3.01 -12.05
C VAL A 101 -13.50 -2.68 -12.68
N ILE A 102 -14.59 -2.61 -11.89
CA ILE A 102 -15.91 -2.21 -12.39
C ILE A 102 -15.89 -0.76 -12.89
N CYS A 103 -15.27 0.17 -12.16
CA CYS A 103 -15.16 1.57 -12.60
C CYS A 103 -14.39 1.69 -13.92
N PHE A 104 -13.27 0.95 -14.05
CA PHE A 104 -12.49 0.93 -15.29
C PHE A 104 -13.27 0.29 -16.45
N ALA A 105 -13.97 -0.83 -16.21
CA ALA A 105 -14.79 -1.50 -17.22
C ALA A 105 -15.93 -0.61 -17.72
N VAL A 106 -16.61 0.14 -16.85
CA VAL A 106 -17.66 1.11 -17.23
C VAL A 106 -17.09 2.20 -18.16
N VAL A 107 -15.92 2.76 -17.85
CA VAL A 107 -15.25 3.74 -18.71
C VAL A 107 -14.84 3.13 -20.05
N TYR A 108 -14.25 1.94 -20.02
CA TYR A 108 -13.79 1.23 -21.22
C TYR A 108 -14.96 0.91 -22.17
N VAL A 109 -16.03 0.30 -21.66
CA VAL A 109 -17.24 -0.01 -22.45
C VAL A 109 -17.85 1.25 -23.03
N ASN A 110 -17.95 2.33 -22.25
CA ASN A 110 -18.50 3.58 -22.75
C ASN A 110 -17.64 4.21 -23.85
N ASN A 111 -16.32 4.11 -23.77
CA ASN A 111 -15.41 4.60 -24.81
C ASN A 111 -15.38 3.73 -26.07
N CYS A 112 -15.77 2.44 -25.98
CA CYS A 112 -15.87 1.54 -27.13
C CYS A 112 -17.21 1.65 -27.87
N ASN A 113 -18.25 2.19 -27.22
CA ASN A 113 -19.56 2.37 -27.84
C ASN A 113 -19.54 3.55 -28.82
N THR A 114 -20.04 3.33 -30.05
CA THR A 114 -20.20 4.38 -31.07
C THR A 114 -21.17 5.49 -30.66
N SER A 115 -22.15 5.14 -29.82
CA SER A 115 -23.05 6.08 -29.13
C SER A 115 -22.83 5.96 -27.62
N PRO A 116 -21.87 6.69 -27.02
CA PRO A 116 -21.61 6.63 -25.59
C PRO A 116 -22.83 7.10 -24.79
N SER A 117 -23.12 6.40 -23.70
CA SER A 117 -24.16 6.82 -22.77
C SER A 117 -23.67 7.98 -21.89
N PRO A 118 -24.55 8.87 -21.42
CA PRO A 118 -24.16 9.97 -20.54
C PRO A 118 -23.68 9.43 -19.18
N LEU A 119 -22.37 9.26 -19.02
CA LEU A 119 -21.76 8.87 -17.74
C LEU A 119 -21.79 10.03 -16.75
N ASN A 120 -22.20 9.74 -15.51
CA ASN A 120 -22.05 10.67 -14.40
C ASN A 120 -20.58 10.73 -13.94
N LEU A 121 -19.81 11.61 -14.59
CA LEU A 121 -18.37 11.80 -14.32
C LEU A 121 -18.11 12.25 -12.87
N ILE A 122 -19.03 12.98 -12.23
CA ILE A 122 -18.89 13.43 -10.83
C ILE A 122 -18.96 12.22 -9.89
N PHE A 123 -19.92 11.33 -10.09
CA PHE A 123 -20.02 10.08 -9.32
C PHE A 123 -18.79 9.20 -9.53
N LEU A 124 -18.38 9.00 -10.79
CA LEU A 124 -17.21 8.20 -11.17
C LEU A 124 -15.90 8.75 -10.57
N ARG A 125 -15.72 10.07 -10.57
CA ARG A 125 -14.61 10.74 -9.89
C ARG A 125 -14.64 10.48 -8.38
N ASN A 126 -15.79 10.69 -7.75
CA ASN A 126 -15.89 10.57 -6.30
C ASN A 126 -15.64 9.12 -5.82
N ILE A 127 -16.20 8.12 -6.50
CA ILE A 127 -15.98 6.70 -6.13
C ILE A 127 -14.51 6.28 -6.34
N THR A 128 -13.83 6.78 -7.38
CA THR A 128 -12.42 6.46 -7.63
C THR A 128 -11.45 7.19 -6.71
N LEU A 129 -11.77 8.43 -6.29
CA LEU A 129 -11.05 9.13 -5.21
C LEU A 129 -11.21 8.41 -3.85
N VAL A 130 -12.43 7.93 -3.53
CA VAL A 130 -12.68 7.13 -2.32
C VAL A 130 -11.92 5.80 -2.36
N ALA A 131 -11.95 5.09 -3.49
CA ALA A 131 -11.18 3.85 -3.68
C ALA A 131 -9.66 4.09 -3.56
N PHE A 132 -9.16 5.22 -4.09
CA PHE A 132 -7.77 5.63 -3.93
C PHE A 132 -7.40 5.88 -2.47
N ALA A 133 -8.19 6.67 -1.73
CA ALA A 133 -7.96 6.93 -0.31
C ALA A 133 -7.98 5.64 0.54
N ILE A 134 -8.92 4.73 0.27
CA ILE A 134 -8.99 3.41 0.91
C ILE A 134 -7.75 2.57 0.56
N SER A 135 -7.33 2.54 -0.70
CA SER A 135 -6.14 1.78 -1.13
C SER A 135 -4.85 2.28 -0.46
N LEU A 136 -4.71 3.60 -0.30
CA LEU A 136 -3.57 4.22 0.39
C LEU A 136 -3.56 3.86 1.88
N LEU A 137 -4.73 3.88 2.53
CA LEU A 137 -4.88 3.45 3.93
C LEU A 137 -4.53 1.96 4.10
N LEU A 138 -5.00 1.09 3.20
CA LEU A 138 -4.68 -0.34 3.21
C LEU A 138 -3.18 -0.59 2.97
N ALA A 139 -2.55 0.15 2.06
CA ALA A 139 -1.11 0.08 1.83
C ALA A 139 -0.30 0.55 3.03
N PHE A 140 -0.69 1.66 3.67
CA PHE A 140 -0.06 2.13 4.91
C PHE A 140 -0.18 1.10 6.04
N MET A 141 -1.38 0.57 6.28
CA MET A 141 -1.61 -0.40 7.36
C MET A 141 -0.86 -1.72 7.12
N THR A 142 -0.88 -2.25 5.90
CA THR A 142 -0.13 -3.48 5.56
C THR A 142 1.39 -3.28 5.65
N PHE A 143 1.91 -2.09 5.32
CA PHE A 143 3.31 -1.75 5.53
C PHE A 143 3.68 -1.62 7.02
N VAL A 144 2.84 -0.98 7.83
CA VAL A 144 3.01 -0.93 9.29
C VAL A 144 3.05 -2.34 9.90
N GLU A 145 2.14 -3.24 9.50
CA GLU A 145 2.16 -4.62 9.99
C GLU A 145 3.41 -5.40 9.54
N ASP A 146 3.91 -5.19 8.31
CA ASP A 146 5.18 -5.81 7.86
C ASP A 146 6.39 -5.29 8.64
N LEU A 147 6.47 -3.97 8.89
CA LEU A 147 7.50 -3.37 9.75
C LEU A 147 7.46 -3.95 11.18
N VAL A 148 6.28 -4.11 11.77
CA VAL A 148 6.11 -4.72 13.10
C VAL A 148 6.62 -6.18 13.09
N LEU A 149 6.30 -6.95 12.05
CA LEU A 149 6.68 -8.36 11.93
C LEU A 149 8.18 -8.57 11.69
N ILE A 150 8.82 -7.77 10.84
CA ILE A 150 10.27 -7.80 10.61
C ILE A 150 11.01 -7.52 11.92
N ASN A 151 10.57 -6.49 12.64
CA ASN A 151 11.18 -6.04 13.89
C ASN A 151 11.06 -7.03 15.06
N PHE A 152 9.99 -7.83 15.11
CA PHE A 152 9.86 -8.92 16.09
C PHE A 152 10.79 -10.09 15.75
N ASN A 153 10.89 -10.43 14.47
CA ASN A 153 11.67 -11.60 14.03
C ASN A 153 13.18 -11.36 14.10
N PHE A 154 13.66 -10.13 13.92
CA PHE A 154 15.10 -9.83 13.99
C PHE A 154 15.70 -10.19 15.36
N GLN A 155 15.05 -9.78 16.46
CA GLN A 155 15.53 -10.07 17.82
C GLN A 155 15.58 -11.58 18.13
N ALA A 156 14.62 -12.35 17.61
CA ALA A 156 14.60 -13.81 17.79
C ALA A 156 15.69 -14.50 16.96
N VAL A 157 15.86 -14.12 15.69
CA VAL A 157 16.87 -14.68 14.79
C VAL A 157 18.28 -14.31 15.23
N GLU A 158 18.50 -13.07 15.66
CA GLU A 158 19.77 -12.60 16.19
C GLU A 158 20.15 -13.37 17.47
N GLY A 159 19.19 -13.58 18.39
CA GLY A 159 19.39 -14.43 19.57
C GLY A 159 19.73 -15.89 19.23
N GLU A 160 19.06 -16.50 18.25
CA GLU A 160 19.42 -17.85 17.78
C GLU A 160 20.79 -17.91 17.11
N GLN A 161 21.16 -16.89 16.33
CA GLN A 161 22.46 -16.80 15.68
C GLN A 161 23.59 -16.61 16.70
N PHE A 162 23.43 -15.70 17.67
CA PHE A 162 24.38 -15.53 18.77
C PHE A 162 24.55 -16.80 19.59
N ARG A 163 23.45 -17.52 19.90
CA ARG A 163 23.56 -18.77 20.65
C ARG A 163 24.33 -19.84 19.87
N LYS A 164 24.02 -20.02 18.58
CA LYS A 164 24.79 -20.93 17.70
C LYS A 164 26.27 -20.55 17.64
N LEU A 165 26.58 -19.26 17.49
CA LEU A 165 27.97 -18.78 17.48
C LEU A 165 28.69 -19.13 18.79
N ASN A 166 28.02 -19.00 19.93
CA ASN A 166 28.58 -19.33 21.24
C ASN A 166 28.78 -20.85 21.39
N ASP A 167 27.78 -21.65 21.01
CA ASP A 167 27.86 -23.11 20.97
C ASP A 167 29.04 -23.58 20.09
N ASP A 168 29.27 -22.93 18.93
CA ASP A 168 30.40 -23.20 18.03
C ASP A 168 31.76 -22.80 18.65
N PHE A 169 31.83 -21.68 19.39
CA PHE A 169 33.05 -21.27 20.10
C PHE A 169 33.42 -22.21 21.26
N ASP A 170 32.44 -22.67 22.04
CA ASP A 170 32.67 -23.60 23.15
C ASP A 170 33.19 -24.96 22.63
N ASN A 171 32.64 -25.46 21.52
CA ASN A 171 33.12 -26.66 20.83
C ASN A 171 34.58 -26.52 20.35
N LEU A 172 35.00 -25.33 19.90
CA LEU A 172 36.39 -25.08 19.49
C LEU A 172 37.38 -25.02 20.66
N GLN A 173 36.93 -24.67 21.87
CA GLN A 173 37.77 -24.62 23.07
C GLN A 173 37.87 -25.97 23.79
N GLY A 174 36.80 -26.77 23.79
CA GLY A 174 36.75 -28.08 24.44
C GLY A 174 37.50 -29.21 23.71
N GLY A 175 37.97 -28.98 22.48
CA GLY A 175 38.64 -29.98 21.65
C GLY A 175 40.15 -30.16 21.91
N LYS A 176 40.59 -30.25 23.17
CA LYS A 176 41.99 -30.50 23.57
C LYS A 176 42.13 -31.73 24.46
#